data_AF-A0A973JIX8-F1
#
_entry.id   AF-A0A973JIX8-F1
#
_cell.length_a   1.000
_cell.length_b   1.000
_cell.length_c   1.000
_cell.angle_alpha   90.00
_cell.angle_beta   90.00
_cell.angle_gamma   90.00
#
_symmetry.space_group_name_H-M   'P 1'
#
loop_
_entity.id
_entity.type
_entity.pdbx_description
1 polymer ?
#
loop_
_entity_poly.entity_id
_entity_poly.type
_entity_poly.pdbx_seq_one_letter_code
_entity_poly.pdbx_strand_id
1 'polypeptide(L)' 'VWLRDIADLRAMEQAFVGRFPADGYPARMTATTQFVDDDCRVMVEGTAYRGG' A
#
# COMPACT_ATOMS: atom_id res chain seq x y z
N VAL A 1 -2.94 -2.74 -2.61
CA VAL A 1 -2.25 -1.44 -2.74
C VAL A 1 -2.23 -1.05 -4.20
N TRP A 2 -2.80 0.09 -4.53
CA TRP A 2 -2.86 0.61 -5.88
C TRP A 2 -1.89 1.78 -6.01
N LEU A 3 -1.10 1.80 -7.07
CA LEU A 3 -0.16 2.88 -7.38
C LEU A 3 -0.55 3.58 -8.67
N ARG A 4 -0.31 4.89 -8.75
CA ARG A 4 -0.45 5.62 -10.02
C ARG A 4 0.68 5.25 -10.97
N ASP A 5 1.92 5.35 -10.47
CA ASP A 5 3.14 5.12 -11.23
C ASP A 5 3.95 3.97 -10.62
N ILE A 6 4.49 3.11 -11.48
CA ILE A 6 5.37 2.00 -11.08
C ILE A 6 6.70 2.49 -10.49
N ALA A 7 7.16 3.70 -10.86
CA ALA A 7 8.36 4.32 -10.31
C ALA A 7 8.30 4.49 -8.79
N ASP A 8 7.08 4.66 -8.24
CA ASP A 8 6.85 4.80 -6.81
C ASP A 8 6.87 3.46 -6.05
N LEU A 9 6.97 2.31 -6.74
CA LEU A 9 6.90 0.98 -6.12
C LEU A 9 7.90 0.81 -4.99
N ARG A 10 9.18 1.13 -5.25
CA ARG A 10 10.24 0.96 -4.23
C ARG A 10 10.01 1.84 -3.01
N ALA A 11 9.60 3.09 -3.22
CA ALA A 11 9.34 4.03 -2.14
C ALA A 11 8.12 3.57 -1.29
N MET A 12 7.07 3.09 -1.95
CA MET A 12 5.90 2.53 -1.29
C MET A 12 6.27 1.28 -0.47
N GLU A 13 7.07 0.37 -1.00
CA GLU A 13 7.44 -0.86 -0.28
C GLU A 13 8.25 -0.56 0.99
N GLN A 14 9.20 0.37 0.91
CA GLN A 14 9.99 0.80 2.06
C GLN A 14 9.09 1.45 3.13
N ALA A 15 8.18 2.34 2.73
CA ALA A 15 7.24 2.98 3.65
C ALA A 15 6.25 1.97 4.26
N PHE A 16 5.75 1.02 3.46
CA PHE A 16 4.79 0.01 3.90
C PHE A 16 5.42 -0.91 4.94
N VAL A 17 6.55 -1.54 4.62
CA VAL A 17 7.23 -2.46 5.56
C VAL A 17 7.66 -1.72 6.82
N GLY A 18 8.20 -0.51 6.69
CA GLY A 18 8.62 0.31 7.84
C GLY A 18 7.47 0.75 8.76
N ARG A 19 6.21 0.64 8.32
CA ARG A 19 5.04 1.02 9.12
C ARG A 19 4.56 -0.10 10.05
N PHE A 20 4.90 -1.35 9.76
CA PHE A 20 4.48 -2.53 10.50
C PHE A 20 5.62 -3.12 11.34
N PRO A 21 5.30 -3.87 12.40
CA PRO A 21 6.30 -4.71 13.08
C PRO A 21 6.97 -5.67 12.09
N ALA A 22 8.23 -6.02 12.33
CA ALA A 22 9.04 -6.86 11.44
C ALA A 22 8.33 -8.18 11.03
N ASP A 23 7.54 -8.74 11.94
CA ASP A 23 6.88 -10.04 11.77
C ASP A 23 5.35 -9.91 11.59
N GLY A 24 4.85 -8.69 11.37
CA GLY A 24 3.43 -8.35 11.57
C GLY A 24 2.82 -7.45 10.49
N TYR A 25 3.26 -7.55 9.24
CA TYR A 25 2.62 -6.84 8.14
C TYR A 25 1.56 -7.71 7.45
N PRO A 26 0.45 -7.11 6.98
CA PRO A 26 -0.62 -7.86 6.34
C PRO A 26 -0.19 -8.37 4.96
N ALA A 27 -0.73 -9.52 4.56
CA ALA A 27 -0.66 -9.98 3.18
C ALA A 27 -1.22 -8.90 2.25
N ARG A 28 -0.57 -8.70 1.10
CA ARG A 28 -0.96 -7.66 0.13
C ARG A 28 -0.78 -8.10 -1.31
N MET A 29 -1.47 -7.39 -2.19
CA MET A 29 -1.22 -7.35 -3.62
C MET A 29 -0.95 -5.89 -4.05
N THR A 30 -0.07 -5.70 -5.03
CA THR A 30 0.22 -4.39 -5.62
C THR A 30 0.01 -4.40 -7.12
N ALA A 31 -0.65 -3.37 -7.64
CA ALA A 31 -0.83 -3.13 -9.07
C ALA A 31 -0.91 -1.63 -9.36
N THR A 32 -0.72 -1.25 -10.62
CA THR A 32 -0.87 0.13 -11.08
C THR A 32 -2.27 0.40 -11.63
N THR A 33 -2.83 1.59 -11.38
CA THR A 33 -4.12 2.01 -11.92
C THR A 33 -4.17 3.54 -12.08
N GLN A 34 -5.07 4.03 -12.94
CA GLN A 34 -5.45 5.44 -12.93
C GLN A 34 -6.44 5.69 -11.78
N PHE A 35 -6.34 6.88 -11.17
CA PHE A 35 -7.22 7.33 -10.10
C PHE A 35 -8.15 8.45 -10.60
N VAL A 36 -9.26 8.65 -9.90
CA VAL A 36 -10.23 9.72 -10.20
C VAL A 36 -9.68 11.09 -9.81
N ASP A 37 -8.97 11.17 -8.68
CA ASP A 37 -8.30 12.38 -8.22
C ASP A 37 -6.87 12.41 -8.76
N ASP A 38 -6.49 13.48 -9.46
CA ASP A 38 -5.18 13.66 -10.09
C ASP A 38 -4.01 13.83 -9.10
N ASP A 39 -4.30 14.19 -7.86
CA ASP A 39 -3.27 14.32 -6.82
C ASP A 39 -3.04 12.98 -6.07
N CYS A 40 -3.91 11.99 -6.26
CA CYS A 40 -3.78 10.69 -5.61
C CYS A 40 -2.62 9.87 -6.22
N ARG A 41 -1.61 9.53 -5.41
CA ARG A 41 -0.46 8.72 -5.86
C ARG A 41 -0.57 7.24 -5.47
N VAL A 42 -1.24 6.96 -4.36
CA VAL A 42 -1.38 5.62 -3.80
C VAL A 42 -2.73 5.50 -3.11
N MET A 43 -3.36 4.33 -3.27
CA MET A 43 -4.56 3.97 -2.52
C MET A 43 -4.34 2.63 -1.85
N VAL A 44 -4.57 2.56 -0.54
CA VAL A 44 -4.43 1.34 0.25
C VAL A 44 -5.79 0.91 0.75
N GLU A 45 -6.17 -0.31 0.39
CA GLU A 45 -7.33 -1.01 0.91
C GLU A 45 -6.85 -2.25 1.65
N GLY A 46 -7.50 -2.58 2.76
CA GLY A 46 -7.19 -3.77 3.54
C GLY A 46 -8.31 -4.14 4.50
N THR A 47 -8.34 -5.42 4.85
CA THR A 47 -9.24 -5.98 5.85
C THR A 47 -8.44 -6.22 7.13
N ALA A 48 -8.98 -5.78 8.27
CA ALA A 48 -8.37 -5.96 9.57
C ALA A 48 -9.34 -6.65 10.54
N TYR A 49 -8.77 -7.30 11.55
CA TYR A 49 -9.51 -7.89 12.66
C TYR A 49 -9.10 -7.23 13.97
N ARG A 50 -10.10 -6.81 14.77
CA ARG A 50 -9.86 -6.32 16.13
C ARG A 50 -9.78 -7.54 17.04
N GLY A 51 -8.56 -7.95 17.36
CA GLY A 51 -8.29 -9.01 18.34
C GLY A 51 -9.09 -8.80 19.63
N GLY A 52 -9.61 -9.90 20.17
CA GLY A 52 -10.38 -9.92 21.43
C GLY A 52 -9.55 -9.62 22.66
#